data_AF-A0A662E1F0-F1
#
_entry.id   AF-A0A662E1F0-F1
#
_cell.length_a   1.000
_cell.length_b   1.000
_cell.length_c   1.000
_cell.angle_alpha   90.00
_cell.angle_beta   90.00
_cell.angle_gamma   90.00
#
_symmetry.space_group_name_H-M   'P 1'
#
loop_
_entity.id
_entity.type
_entity.pdbx_description
1 polymer ?
#
loop_
_entity_poly.entity_id
_entity_poly.type
_entity_poly.pdbx_seq_one_letter_code
_entity_poly.pdbx_strand_id
1 'polypeptide(L)' 'MRRFVFFLLILSVPAMSRGLQFDRMSHDFGKLLQHKIVHWEPQVTNKSDHPIKLLEVRANCGCTVPVPDKTVLAPG' A
#
# COMPACT_ATOMS: atom_id res chain seq x y z
N MET A 1 -33.68 37.54 18.86
CA MET A 1 -32.51 37.23 19.70
C MET A 1 -32.07 35.80 19.40
N ARG A 2 -30.76 35.59 19.20
CA ARG A 2 -29.98 34.34 19.12
C ARG A 2 -30.61 33.17 18.33
N ARG A 3 -30.24 33.03 17.05
CA ARG A 3 -29.06 32.27 16.59
C ARG A 3 -29.02 30.85 17.17
N PHE A 4 -29.65 29.91 16.48
CA PHE A 4 -29.29 28.49 16.52
C PHE A 4 -29.16 27.99 15.07
N VAL A 5 -28.17 28.54 14.37
CA VAL A 5 -27.63 27.90 13.18
C VAL A 5 -26.93 26.64 13.70
N PHE A 6 -27.65 25.51 13.67
CA PHE A 6 -27.09 24.19 13.92
C PHE A 6 -26.01 23.98 12.85
N PHE A 7 -24.77 24.22 13.26
CA PHE A 7 -23.58 24.02 12.44
C PHE A 7 -23.50 22.52 12.15
N LEU A 8 -24.00 22.13 10.97
CA LEU A 8 -23.93 20.78 10.45
C LEU A 8 -22.45 20.50 10.21
N LEU A 9 -21.79 19.98 11.25
CA LEU A 9 -20.39 19.60 11.25
C LEU A 9 -20.32 18.31 10.42
N ILE A 10 -20.10 18.48 9.13
CA ILE A 10 -19.82 17.39 8.18
C ILE A 10 -18.51 16.76 8.67
N LEU A 11 -18.60 15.73 9.52
CA LEU A 11 -17.49 14.82 9.77
C LEU A 11 -17.18 14.16 8.43
N SER A 12 -16.12 14.63 7.77
CA SER A 12 -15.52 13.92 6.65
C SER A 12 -15.04 12.56 7.17
N VAL A 13 -15.85 11.51 6.96
CA VAL A 13 -15.43 10.14 7.21
C VAL A 13 -14.21 9.90 6.33
N PRO A 14 -13.02 9.61 6.88
CA PRO A 14 -11.88 9.27 6.06
C PRO A 14 -12.24 8.00 5.28
N ALA A 15 -12.09 8.06 3.96
CA ALA A 15 -12.31 6.89 3.11
C ALA A 15 -11.35 5.79 3.59
N MET A 16 -11.90 4.76 4.25
CA MET A 16 -11.12 3.61 4.69
C MET A 16 -10.72 2.84 3.43
N SER A 17 -9.43 2.89 3.10
CA SER A 17 -8.87 2.11 2.00
C SER A 17 -9.13 0.63 2.25
N ARG A 18 -9.96 0.03 1.39
CA ARG A 18 -10.17 -1.42 1.35
C ARG A 18 -9.19 -2.00 0.34
N GLY A 19 -8.31 -2.90 0.78
CA GLY A 19 -7.33 -3.57 -0.07
C GLY A 19 -5.93 -3.61 0.54
N LEU A 20 -4.92 -3.74 -0.32
CA LEU A 20 -3.52 -3.78 0.10
C LEU A 20 -3.01 -2.37 0.39
N GLN A 21 -2.37 -2.21 1.55
CA GLN A 21 -1.68 -1.00 1.94
C GLN A 21 -0.19 -1.27 2.02
N PHE A 22 0.59 -0.43 1.35
CA PHE A 22 2.05 -0.44 1.41
C PHE A 22 2.51 0.61 2.43
N ASP A 23 3.55 0.32 3.19
CA ASP A 23 4.22 1.30 4.05
C ASP A 23 4.84 2.45 3.23
N ARG A 24 5.42 2.11 2.07
CA ARG A 24 6.01 3.05 1.13
C ARG A 24 5.77 2.61 -0.31
N MET A 25 5.44 3.59 -1.16
CA MET A 25 5.22 3.39 -2.59
C MET A 25 6.47 3.57 -3.44
N SER A 26 7.55 4.10 -2.86
CA SER A 26 8.78 4.41 -3.57
C SER A 26 10.00 4.19 -2.67
N HIS A 27 11.11 3.81 -3.30
CA HIS A 27 12.41 3.66 -2.69
C HIS A 27 13.47 4.17 -3.66
N ASP A 28 14.31 5.10 -3.20
CA ASP A 28 15.46 5.61 -3.97
C ASP A 28 16.72 4.89 -3.48
N PHE A 29 17.33 4.10 -4.37
CA PHE A 29 18.58 3.39 -4.11
C PHE A 29 19.82 4.30 -4.20
N GLY A 30 19.66 5.54 -4.67
CA GLY A 30 20.75 6.47 -4.92
C GLY A 30 21.70 5.98 -6.01
N LYS A 31 23.02 6.13 -5.77
CA LYS A 31 24.04 5.68 -6.72
C LYS A 31 24.32 4.18 -6.53
N LEU A 32 24.05 3.41 -7.58
CA LEU A 32 24.35 1.98 -7.61
C LEU A 32 25.56 1.71 -8.52
N LEU A 33 26.42 0.79 -8.09
CA LEU A 33 27.44 0.21 -8.97
C LEU A 33 26.77 -0.73 -9.97
N GLN A 34 27.26 -0.75 -11.20
CA GLN A 34 26.76 -1.67 -12.23
C GLN A 34 26.91 -3.13 -11.77
N HIS A 35 25.92 -3.96 -12.08
CA HIS A 35 25.84 -5.38 -11.68
C HIS A 35 25.73 -5.65 -10.18
N LYS A 36 25.58 -4.61 -9.32
CA LYS A 36 25.29 -4.80 -7.91
C LYS A 36 23.80 -5.13 -7.72
N ILE A 37 23.53 -6.28 -7.11
CA ILE A 37 22.17 -6.65 -6.70
C ILE A 37 21.84 -5.90 -5.39
N VAL A 38 20.62 -5.36 -5.34
CA VAL A 38 20.05 -4.71 -4.15
C VAL A 38 18.62 -5.20 -3.95
N HIS A 39 18.19 -5.24 -2.68
CA HIS A 39 16.87 -5.70 -2.28
C HIS A 39 16.13 -4.58 -1.56
N TRP A 40 14.81 -4.58 -1.71
CA TRP A 40 13.90 -3.74 -0.97
C TRP A 40 12.65 -4.55 -0.62
N GLU A 41 12.28 -4.53 0.66
CA GLU A 41 11.17 -5.31 1.22
C GLU A 41 10.12 -4.33 1.78
N PRO A 42 9.19 -3.82 0.95
CA PRO A 42 8.08 -3.02 1.44
C PRO A 42 7.16 -3.87 2.31
N GLN A 43 6.63 -3.27 3.37
CA GLN A 43 5.62 -3.92 4.19
C GLN A 43 4.26 -3.75 3.51
N VAL A 44 3.58 -4.88 3.31
CA VAL A 44 2.24 -4.92 2.69
C VAL A 44 1.26 -5.48 3.69
N THR A 45 0.22 -4.70 4.00
CA THR A 45 -0.84 -5.07 4.93
C THR A 45 -2.14 -5.24 4.18
N ASN A 46 -2.90 -6.30 4.47
CA ASN A 46 -4.24 -6.43 3.94
C ASN A 46 -5.23 -5.69 4.86
N LYS A 47 -5.76 -4.56 4.41
CA LYS A 47 -6.76 -3.76 5.14
C LYS A 47 -8.20 -4.14 4.83
N SER A 48 -8.45 -5.19 4.07
CA SER A 48 -9.80 -5.74 3.89
C SER A 48 -10.18 -6.69 5.03
N ASP A 49 -11.44 -7.10 5.04
CA ASP A 49 -12.05 -8.05 5.97
C ASP A 49 -11.98 -9.51 5.49
N HIS A 50 -11.34 -9.76 4.33
CA HIS A 50 -11.24 -11.07 3.71
C HIS A 50 -9.83 -11.35 3.18
N PRO A 51 -9.39 -12.63 3.09
CA PRO A 51 -8.09 -12.96 2.51
C PRO A 51 -7.95 -12.47 1.06
N ILE A 52 -6.80 -11.89 0.71
CA ILE A 52 -6.47 -11.48 -0.66
C ILE A 52 -5.50 -12.49 -1.26
N LYS A 53 -5.85 -13.07 -2.40
CA LYS A 53 -4.95 -13.92 -3.19
C LYS A 53 -4.23 -13.08 -4.24
N LEU A 54 -2.90 -13.10 -4.23
CA LEU A 54 -2.07 -12.54 -5.29
C LEU A 54 -2.12 -13.48 -6.49
N LEU A 55 -2.77 -13.04 -7.57
CA LEU A 55 -2.86 -13.80 -8.82
C LEU A 55 -1.60 -13.67 -9.66
N GLU A 56 -1.06 -12.46 -9.70
CA GLU A 56 0.14 -12.12 -10.47
C GLU A 56 0.85 -10.94 -9.80
N VAL A 57 2.19 -10.99 -9.76
CA VAL A 57 3.03 -9.87 -9.31
C VAL A 57 4.10 -9.68 -10.37
N ARG A 58 4.12 -8.49 -11.00
CA ARG A 58 4.98 -8.22 -12.16
C ARG A 58 5.51 -6.80 -12.15
N ALA A 59 6.78 -6.68 -12.51
CA ALA A 59 7.41 -5.38 -12.73
C ALA A 59 6.99 -4.82 -14.10
N ASN A 60 6.92 -3.50 -14.20
CA ASN A 60 6.69 -2.82 -15.47
C ASN A 60 7.95 -2.79 -16.35
N CYS A 61 9.14 -2.85 -15.73
CA CYS A 61 10.44 -2.90 -16.39
C CYS A 61 11.18 -4.19 -16.02
N GLY A 62 12.01 -4.70 -16.91
CA GLY A 62 12.72 -5.98 -16.72
C GLY A 62 13.96 -5.93 -15.85
N CYS A 63 14.31 -4.77 -15.27
CA CYS A 63 15.50 -4.61 -14.43
C CYS A 63 15.26 -4.93 -12.95
N THR A 64 14.02 -5.17 -12.55
CA THR A 64 13.65 -5.58 -11.19
C THR A 64 12.83 -6.87 -11.23
N VAL A 65 12.92 -7.65 -10.17
CA VAL A 65 12.18 -8.91 -10.02
C VAL A 65 11.42 -8.86 -8.69
N PRO A 66 10.08 -8.77 -8.72
CA PRO A 66 9.29 -8.85 -7.51
C PRO A 66 9.17 -10.30 -7.04
N VAL A 67 9.37 -10.54 -5.74
CA VAL A 67 9.23 -11.86 -5.14
C VAL A 67 8.30 -11.73 -3.93
N PRO A 68 7.03 -12.17 -4.03
CA PRO A 68 6.12 -12.13 -2.89
C PRO A 68 6.40 -13.27 -1.92
N ASP A 69 6.51 -12.95 -0.63
CA ASP A 69 6.71 -13.97 0.42
C ASP A 69 5.52 -14.91 0.59
N LYS A 70 4.31 -14.39 0.29
CA LYS A 70 3.04 -15.10 0.42
C LYS A 70 2.16 -14.81 -0.78
N THR A 71 1.48 -15.83 -1.28
CA THR A 71 0.48 -15.70 -2.35
C THR A 71 -0.94 -15.45 -1.83
N VAL A 72 -1.15 -15.58 -0.52
CA VAL A 72 -2.41 -15.25 0.17
C VAL A 72 -2.11 -14.41 1.40
N LEU A 73 -2.76 -13.25 1.50
CA LEU A 73 -2.61 -12.30 2.59
C LEU A 73 -3.89 -12.29 3.42
N ALA A 74 -3.80 -12.80 4.65
CA ALA A 74 -4.90 -12.73 5.61
C ALA A 74 -5.17 -11.26 6.01
N PRO A 75 -6.39 -10.91 6.45
CA PRO A 75 -6.68 -9.60 7.03
C PRO A 75 -5.72 -9.23 8.16
N GLY A 76 -5.32 -7.95 8.20
CA GLY A 76 -4.36 -7.41 9.18
C GLY A 76 -2.92 -7.45 8.71
#